data_AF-A0ABD7HFC2-F1
#
_entry.id   AF-A0ABD7HFC2-F1
#
_cell.length_a   1.000
_cell.length_b   1.000
_cell.length_c   1.000
_cell.angle_alpha   90.00
_cell.angle_beta   90.00
_cell.angle_gamma   90.00
#
_symmetry.space_group_name_H-M   'P 1'
#
loop_
_entity.id
_entity.type
_entity.pdbx_description
1 polymer ?
#
loop_
_entity_poly.entity_id
_entity_poly.type
_entity_poly.pdbx_seq_one_letter_code
_entity_poly.pdbx_strand_id
1 'polypeptide(L)'
;MPTKSEILNWRTDHLGAAAKTWGDQATQLDTAVNGAQGLLDGLQGSGQFVEAFRTRLKSYIDKTRPKVDKLKSAKQVAESSEQQLKGAKDKAVYAVHDPEDEDFNVNEDLSVTERRSHSGLDRLKRAIRRRWLQGILHTRAQELVATDNAIARKL
;
A
#
# COMPACT_ATOMS: atom_id res chain seq x y z
N MET A 1 -19.30 -1.63 2.95
CA MET A 1 -18.89 -0.21 2.97
C MET A 1 -18.26 0.03 4.32
N PRO A 2 -17.13 0.76 4.40
CA PRO A 2 -16.56 1.14 5.67
C PRO A 2 -17.41 2.23 6.34
N THR A 3 -17.37 2.29 7.65
CA THR A 3 -17.96 3.34 8.48
C THR A 3 -17.11 4.61 8.45
N LYS A 4 -17.68 5.74 8.90
CA LYS A 4 -16.95 7.01 9.03
C LYS A 4 -15.69 6.81 9.87
N SER A 5 -15.83 6.19 11.03
CA SER A 5 -14.73 5.93 11.94
C SER A 5 -13.65 5.02 11.33
N GLU A 6 -14.04 4.01 10.54
CA GLU A 6 -13.07 3.16 9.82
C GLU A 6 -12.29 3.95 8.75
N ILE A 7 -12.95 4.84 8.00
CA ILE A 7 -12.26 5.70 6.99
C ILE A 7 -11.21 6.60 7.67
N LEU A 8 -11.59 7.28 8.75
CA LEU A 8 -10.70 8.21 9.46
C LEU A 8 -9.48 7.48 10.06
N ASN A 9 -9.71 6.29 10.60
CA ASN A 9 -8.67 5.48 11.24
C ASN A 9 -8.00 4.46 10.30
N TRP A 10 -8.25 4.54 8.99
CA TRP A 10 -7.70 3.58 8.03
C TRP A 10 -6.17 3.54 8.09
N ARG A 11 -5.59 2.36 8.23
CA ARG A 11 -4.14 2.19 8.40
C ARG A 11 -3.43 2.05 7.06
N THR A 12 -2.42 2.87 6.82
CA THR A 12 -1.58 2.84 5.60
C THR A 12 -0.14 2.41 5.88
N ASP A 13 0.26 2.42 7.14
CA ASP A 13 1.63 2.22 7.65
C ASP A 13 2.17 0.79 7.48
N HIS A 14 1.27 -0.19 7.41
CA HIS A 14 1.64 -1.61 7.32
C HIS A 14 2.44 -1.94 6.06
N LEU A 15 2.20 -1.23 4.95
CA LEU A 15 2.92 -1.40 3.69
C LEU A 15 4.36 -0.89 3.79
N GLY A 16 4.57 0.26 4.44
CA GLY A 16 5.91 0.79 4.69
C GLY A 16 6.74 -0.10 5.61
N ALA A 17 6.12 -0.70 6.63
CA ALA A 17 6.78 -1.68 7.51
C ALA A 17 7.19 -2.96 6.75
N ALA A 18 6.32 -3.46 5.87
CA ALA A 18 6.62 -4.62 5.02
C ALA A 18 7.76 -4.30 4.02
N ALA A 19 7.69 -3.14 3.36
CA ALA A 19 8.72 -2.67 2.44
C ALA A 19 10.10 -2.58 3.10
N LYS A 20 10.16 -2.03 4.33
CA LYS A 20 11.39 -1.96 5.12
C LYS A 20 11.94 -3.36 5.39
N THR A 21 11.09 -4.27 5.86
CA THR A 21 11.49 -5.65 6.19
C THR A 21 12.06 -6.40 4.98
N TRP A 22 11.40 -6.33 3.83
CA TRP A 22 11.91 -6.96 2.60
C TRP A 22 13.17 -6.29 2.08
N GLY A 23 13.29 -4.97 2.23
CA GLY A 23 14.51 -4.23 1.92
C GLY A 23 15.71 -4.69 2.73
N ASP A 24 15.53 -4.83 4.05
CA ASP A 24 16.59 -5.27 4.96
C ASP A 24 17.04 -6.70 4.62
N GLN A 25 16.08 -7.60 4.37
CA GLN A 25 16.36 -8.98 3.93
C GLN A 25 17.07 -9.03 2.57
N ALA A 26 16.63 -8.20 1.61
CA ALA A 26 17.27 -8.12 0.30
C ALA A 26 18.72 -7.67 0.43
N THR A 27 19.00 -6.63 1.22
CA THR A 27 20.36 -6.12 1.45
C THR A 27 21.25 -7.19 2.06
N GLN A 28 20.78 -7.91 3.09
CA GLN A 28 21.56 -8.99 3.71
C GLN A 28 21.92 -10.10 2.72
N LEU A 29 20.95 -10.54 1.91
CA LEU A 29 21.19 -11.56 0.89
C LEU A 29 22.10 -11.07 -0.24
N ASP A 30 21.96 -9.81 -0.65
CA ASP A 30 22.80 -9.18 -1.68
C ASP A 30 24.26 -9.10 -1.22
N THR A 31 24.50 -8.70 0.03
CA THR A 31 25.84 -8.74 0.65
C THR A 31 26.43 -10.15 0.63
N ALA A 32 25.64 -11.17 0.99
CA ALA A 32 26.12 -12.55 1.01
C ALA A 32 26.41 -13.10 -0.40
N VAL A 33 25.58 -12.78 -1.39
CA VAL A 33 25.80 -13.13 -2.80
C VAL A 33 27.04 -12.45 -3.35
N ASN A 34 27.23 -11.16 -3.08
CA ASN A 34 28.40 -10.42 -3.53
C ASN A 34 29.69 -10.95 -2.88
N GLY A 35 29.64 -11.34 -1.60
CA GLY A 35 30.74 -12.04 -0.94
C GLY A 35 31.05 -13.40 -1.58
N ALA A 36 30.03 -14.19 -1.89
CA ALA A 36 30.21 -15.48 -2.57
C ALA A 36 30.79 -15.33 -3.98
N GLN A 37 30.37 -14.29 -4.71
CA GLN A 37 30.92 -13.94 -6.02
C GLN A 37 32.39 -13.53 -5.90
N GLY A 38 32.74 -12.67 -4.94
CA GLY A 38 34.14 -12.29 -4.70
C GLY A 38 35.04 -13.49 -4.35
N LEU A 39 34.54 -14.43 -3.55
CA LEU A 39 35.24 -15.69 -3.28
C LEU A 39 35.42 -16.55 -4.54
N LEU A 40 34.40 -16.61 -5.39
CA LEU A 40 34.43 -17.37 -6.65
C LEU A 40 35.44 -16.78 -7.63
N ASP A 41 35.49 -15.45 -7.72
CA ASP A 41 36.39 -14.70 -8.61
C ASP A 41 37.85 -14.77 -8.13
N GLY A 42 38.07 -14.77 -6.81
CA GLY A 42 39.39 -14.92 -6.21
C GLY A 42 39.90 -16.37 -6.11
N LEU A 43 39.07 -17.37 -6.48
CA LEU A 43 39.41 -18.78 -6.31
C LEU A 43 40.47 -19.22 -7.34
N GLN A 44 41.68 -19.50 -6.87
CA GLN A 44 42.81 -19.97 -7.67
C GLN A 44 43.14 -21.46 -7.39
N GLY A 45 43.86 -22.08 -8.32
CA GLY A 45 44.27 -23.48 -8.24
C GLY A 45 43.29 -24.45 -8.90
N SER A 46 43.69 -25.71 -8.97
CA SER A 46 42.91 -26.81 -9.56
C SER A 46 42.96 -28.03 -8.65
N GLY A 47 41.92 -28.86 -8.72
CA GLY A 47 41.79 -30.06 -7.91
C GLY A 47 40.36 -30.31 -7.46
N GLN A 48 40.07 -31.53 -7.02
CA GLN A 48 38.70 -31.97 -6.72
C GLN A 48 38.01 -31.09 -5.67
N PHE A 49 38.74 -30.65 -4.63
CA PHE A 49 38.21 -29.75 -3.61
C PHE A 49 37.85 -28.37 -4.19
N VAL A 50 38.75 -27.79 -4.99
CA VAL A 50 38.56 -26.45 -5.60
C VAL A 50 37.35 -26.45 -6.53
N GLU A 51 37.21 -27.48 -7.36
CA GLU A 51 36.07 -27.61 -8.27
C GLU A 51 34.74 -27.85 -7.54
N ALA A 52 34.75 -28.66 -6.47
CA ALA A 52 33.58 -28.86 -5.62
C ALA A 52 33.16 -27.55 -4.92
N PHE A 53 34.12 -26.78 -4.41
CA PHE A 53 33.87 -25.49 -3.79
C PHE A 53 33.35 -24.46 -4.81
N ARG A 54 33.95 -24.38 -6.00
CA ARG A 54 33.50 -23.55 -7.13
C ARG A 54 32.04 -23.84 -7.49
N THR A 55 31.70 -25.13 -7.60
CA THR A 55 30.35 -25.59 -7.93
C THR A 55 29.35 -25.19 -6.85
N ARG A 56 29.73 -25.32 -5.57
CA ARG A 56 28.88 -24.94 -4.43
C ARG A 56 28.63 -23.43 -4.38
N LEU A 57 29.66 -22.61 -4.61
CA LEU A 57 29.53 -21.15 -4.69
C LEU A 57 28.60 -20.72 -5.84
N LYS A 58 28.81 -21.25 -7.05
CA LYS A 58 27.91 -21.00 -8.19
C LYS A 58 26.46 -21.36 -7.87
N SER A 59 26.22 -22.57 -7.33
CA SER A 59 24.88 -23.00 -6.95
C SER A 59 24.23 -22.10 -5.89
N TYR A 60 25.01 -21.61 -4.93
CA TYR A 60 24.52 -20.67 -3.93
C TYR A 60 24.12 -19.33 -4.55
N ILE A 61 24.97 -18.76 -5.41
CA ILE A 61 24.72 -17.50 -6.12
C ILE A 61 23.47 -17.62 -7.00
N ASP A 62 23.39 -18.66 -7.83
CA ASP A 62 22.29 -18.89 -8.78
C ASP A 62 20.94 -19.06 -8.06
N LYS A 63 20.93 -19.69 -6.89
CA LYS A 63 19.71 -19.88 -6.08
C LYS A 63 19.31 -18.64 -5.29
N THR A 64 20.26 -17.75 -4.99
CA THR A 64 20.03 -16.63 -4.06
C THR A 64 19.73 -15.33 -4.79
N ARG A 65 20.35 -15.06 -5.95
CA ARG A 65 20.07 -13.87 -6.76
C ARG A 65 18.58 -13.68 -7.08
N PRO A 66 17.85 -14.69 -7.58
CA PRO A 66 16.42 -14.52 -7.87
C PRO A 66 15.58 -14.18 -6.62
N LYS A 67 16.02 -14.61 -5.43
CA LYS A 67 15.34 -14.27 -4.17
C LYS A 67 15.58 -12.82 -3.78
N VAL A 68 16.81 -12.31 -3.96
CA VAL A 68 17.14 -10.90 -3.78
C VAL A 68 16.27 -10.04 -4.70
N ASP A 69 16.20 -10.39 -5.98
CA ASP A 69 15.41 -9.64 -6.97
C ASP A 69 13.92 -9.63 -6.61
N LYS A 70 13.39 -10.77 -6.17
CA LYS A 70 12.00 -10.87 -5.71
C LYS A 70 11.72 -9.97 -4.50
N LEU A 71 12.63 -9.92 -3.52
CA LEU A 71 12.47 -9.06 -2.34
C LEU A 71 12.59 -7.57 -2.70
N LYS A 72 13.52 -7.20 -3.59
CA LYS A 72 13.65 -5.83 -4.11
C LYS A 72 12.38 -5.39 -4.85
N SER A 73 11.81 -6.27 -5.68
CA SER A 73 10.54 -6.03 -6.37
C SER A 73 9.37 -5.89 -5.40
N ALA A 74 9.24 -6.80 -4.43
CA ALA A 74 8.19 -6.73 -3.41
C ALA A 74 8.26 -5.43 -2.60
N LYS A 75 9.46 -4.99 -2.23
CA LYS A 75 9.69 -3.68 -1.59
C LYS A 75 9.14 -2.54 -2.43
N GLN A 76 9.50 -2.47 -3.71
CA GLN A 76 9.03 -1.40 -4.63
C GLN A 76 7.50 -1.41 -4.78
N VAL A 77 6.90 -2.60 -4.88
CA VAL A 77 5.44 -2.75 -4.94
C VAL A 77 4.81 -2.25 -3.64
N ALA A 78 5.36 -2.57 -2.47
CA ALA A 78 4.83 -2.09 -1.19
C ALA A 78 4.97 -0.57 -1.03
N GLU A 79 6.11 0.03 -1.37
CA GLU A 79 6.31 1.49 -1.30
C GLU A 79 5.34 2.26 -2.22
N SER A 80 5.18 1.79 -3.46
CA SER A 80 4.23 2.39 -4.40
C SER A 80 2.77 2.16 -3.98
N SER A 81 2.47 1.01 -3.39
CA SER A 81 1.14 0.69 -2.87
C SER A 81 0.78 1.53 -1.64
N GLU A 82 1.75 1.82 -0.76
CA GLU A 82 1.55 2.71 0.39
C GLU A 82 1.09 4.10 -0.06
N GLN A 83 1.75 4.66 -1.08
CA GLN A 83 1.38 5.95 -1.64
C GLN A 83 -0.02 5.93 -2.26
N GLN A 84 -0.35 4.85 -2.99
CA GLN A 84 -1.69 4.66 -3.58
C GLN A 84 -2.78 4.59 -2.49
N LEU A 85 -2.55 3.79 -1.44
CA LEU A 85 -3.50 3.63 -0.35
C LEU A 85 -3.67 4.93 0.44
N LYS A 86 -2.57 5.64 0.71
CA LYS A 86 -2.62 6.96 1.36
C LYS A 86 -3.43 7.95 0.55
N GLY A 87 -3.20 8.04 -0.77
CA GLY A 87 -3.97 8.91 -1.65
C GLY A 87 -5.46 8.56 -1.71
N ALA A 88 -5.82 7.27 -1.67
CA ALA A 88 -7.22 6.84 -1.59
C ALA A 88 -7.84 7.18 -0.24
N LYS A 89 -7.09 7.01 0.87
CA LYS A 89 -7.51 7.40 2.21
C LYS A 89 -7.77 8.90 2.28
N ASP A 90 -6.83 9.72 1.82
CA ASP A 90 -6.94 11.19 1.89
C ASP A 90 -8.19 11.68 1.12
N LYS A 91 -8.50 11.09 -0.03
CA LYS A 91 -9.74 11.39 -0.79
C LYS A 91 -10.99 10.99 -0.02
N ALA A 92 -11.00 9.84 0.65
CA ALA A 92 -12.14 9.38 1.44
C ALA A 92 -12.34 10.24 2.69
N VAL A 93 -11.26 10.59 3.39
CA VAL A 93 -11.28 11.51 4.55
C VAL A 93 -11.77 12.90 4.13
N TYR A 94 -11.28 13.43 3.01
CA TYR A 94 -11.79 14.69 2.46
C TYR A 94 -13.28 14.61 2.19
N ALA A 95 -13.77 13.52 1.57
CA ALA A 95 -15.20 13.36 1.29
C ALA A 95 -16.06 13.18 2.56
N VAL A 96 -15.46 12.83 3.71
CA VAL A 96 -16.13 12.84 5.02
C VAL A 96 -16.27 14.26 5.56
N HIS A 97 -15.29 15.13 5.32
CA HIS A 97 -15.29 16.51 5.82
C HIS A 97 -16.00 17.51 4.89
N ASP A 98 -16.00 17.28 3.58
CA ASP A 98 -16.65 18.16 2.58
C ASP A 98 -18.13 18.48 2.92
N PRO A 99 -18.96 17.51 3.37
CA PRO A 99 -20.32 17.82 3.81
C PRO A 99 -20.36 18.62 5.13
N GLU A 100 -19.39 18.41 6.01
CA GLU A 100 -19.31 19.09 7.31
C GLU A 100 -19.00 20.58 7.17
N ASP A 101 -18.22 20.94 6.14
CA ASP A 101 -17.91 22.31 5.74
C ASP A 101 -19.12 23.03 5.13
N GLU A 102 -20.13 22.28 4.66
CA GLU A 102 -21.37 22.79 4.05
C GLU A 102 -22.61 22.70 4.97
N ASP A 103 -22.40 22.66 6.29
CA ASP A 103 -23.47 22.54 7.28
C ASP A 103 -24.35 21.29 7.14
N PHE A 104 -23.73 20.19 6.70
CA PHE A 104 -24.26 18.84 6.84
C PHE A 104 -23.53 18.06 7.94
N ASN A 105 -24.13 16.96 8.38
CA ASN A 105 -23.52 15.98 9.26
C ASN A 105 -23.30 14.69 8.47
N VAL A 106 -22.14 14.07 8.67
CA VAL A 106 -21.85 12.71 8.20
C VAL A 106 -21.96 11.75 9.36
N ASN A 107 -22.88 10.80 9.24
CA ASN A 107 -23.10 9.74 10.22
C ASN A 107 -22.15 8.55 10.00
N GLU A 108 -22.11 7.62 10.95
CA GLU A 108 -21.24 6.45 10.87
C GLU A 108 -21.51 5.55 9.65
N ASP A 109 -22.75 5.50 9.17
CA ASP A 109 -23.16 4.76 7.97
C ASP A 109 -22.89 5.52 6.65
N LEU A 110 -22.17 6.64 6.72
CA LEU A 110 -21.90 7.54 5.60
C LEU A 110 -23.16 8.20 5.01
N SER A 111 -24.27 8.23 5.75
CA SER A 111 -25.42 9.06 5.37
C SER A 111 -25.13 10.53 5.67
N VAL A 112 -25.57 11.40 4.75
CA VAL A 112 -25.43 12.85 4.90
C VAL A 112 -26.78 13.42 5.34
N THR A 113 -26.78 14.13 6.46
CA THR A 113 -27.96 14.73 7.08
C THR A 113 -27.79 16.23 7.23
N GLU A 114 -28.90 16.96 7.25
CA GLU A 114 -28.86 18.41 7.43
C GLU A 114 -28.69 18.77 8.91
N ARG A 115 -27.80 19.73 9.22
CA ARG A 115 -27.69 20.28 10.60
C ARG A 115 -28.88 21.13 11.01
N ARG A 116 -29.54 21.77 10.05
CA ARG A 116 -30.61 22.75 10.26
C ARG A 116 -31.70 22.56 9.21
N SER A 117 -32.95 22.84 9.59
CA SER A 117 -34.09 22.76 8.68
C SER A 117 -34.18 23.96 7.75
N HIS A 118 -34.53 23.71 6.50
CA HIS A 118 -34.75 24.72 5.46
C HIS A 118 -36.17 24.62 4.88
N SER A 119 -36.65 25.72 4.29
CA SER A 119 -38.00 25.83 3.70
C SER A 119 -37.94 26.34 2.26
N GLY A 120 -39.04 26.16 1.54
CA GLY A 120 -39.18 26.66 0.17
C GLY A 120 -38.13 26.07 -0.79
N LEU A 121 -37.62 26.90 -1.70
CA LEU A 121 -36.65 26.50 -2.72
C LEU A 121 -35.31 26.06 -2.13
N ASP A 122 -34.92 26.59 -0.97
CA ASP A 122 -33.64 26.24 -0.34
C ASP A 122 -33.63 24.80 0.16
N ARG A 123 -34.77 24.29 0.63
CA ARG A 123 -34.91 22.86 0.97
C ARG A 123 -34.60 21.97 -0.23
N LEU A 124 -35.11 22.31 -1.42
CA LEU A 124 -34.88 21.51 -2.62
C LEU A 124 -33.40 21.55 -3.04
N LYS A 125 -32.78 22.74 -3.05
CA LYS A 125 -31.35 22.92 -3.36
C LYS A 125 -30.47 22.12 -2.40
N ARG A 126 -30.74 22.22 -1.10
CA ARG A 126 -30.04 21.47 -0.04
C ARG A 126 -30.20 19.96 -0.21
N ALA A 127 -31.40 19.48 -0.53
CA ALA A 127 -31.65 18.06 -0.77
C ALA A 127 -30.84 17.50 -1.95
N ILE A 128 -30.72 18.28 -3.05
CA ILE A 128 -29.88 17.91 -4.20
C ILE A 128 -28.40 17.89 -3.80
N ARG A 129 -27.91 18.93 -3.12
CA ARG A 129 -26.51 19.02 -2.69
C ARG A 129 -26.14 17.87 -1.76
N ARG A 130 -26.98 17.58 -0.77
CA ARG A 130 -26.85 16.44 0.15
C ARG A 130 -26.67 15.12 -0.58
N ARG A 131 -27.51 14.86 -1.59
CA ARG A 131 -27.46 13.61 -2.36
C ARG A 131 -26.20 13.50 -3.20
N TRP A 132 -25.73 14.62 -3.76
CA TRP A 132 -24.48 14.68 -4.50
C TRP A 132 -23.26 14.40 -3.59
N LEU A 133 -23.19 15.10 -2.46
CA LEU A 133 -22.15 14.90 -1.44
C LEU A 133 -22.10 13.46 -0.94
N GLN A 134 -23.27 12.89 -0.59
CA GLN A 134 -23.36 11.49 -0.16
C GLN A 134 -22.89 10.52 -1.25
N GLY A 135 -23.21 10.79 -2.52
CA GLY A 135 -22.76 9.97 -3.65
C GLY A 135 -21.24 9.99 -3.81
N ILE A 136 -20.61 11.17 -3.68
CA ILE A 136 -19.15 11.29 -3.70
C ILE A 136 -18.53 10.55 -2.52
N LEU A 137 -19.04 10.74 -1.31
CA LEU A 137 -18.57 10.04 -0.11
C LEU A 137 -18.61 8.52 -0.29
N HIS A 138 -19.73 7.99 -0.77
CA HIS A 138 -19.90 6.56 -1.05
C HIS A 138 -18.90 6.06 -2.12
N THR A 139 -18.69 6.85 -3.17
CA THR A 139 -17.73 6.50 -4.24
C THR A 139 -16.31 6.46 -3.71
N ARG A 140 -15.88 7.47 -2.94
CA ARG A 140 -14.52 7.52 -2.37
C ARG A 140 -14.29 6.43 -1.32
N ALA A 141 -15.31 6.11 -0.52
CA ALA A 141 -15.25 4.98 0.40
C ALA A 141 -15.08 3.63 -0.33
N GLN A 142 -15.77 3.44 -1.45
CA GLN A 142 -15.60 2.24 -2.29
C GLN A 142 -14.24 2.19 -2.96
N GLU A 143 -13.74 3.31 -3.47
CA GLU A 143 -12.40 3.41 -4.06
C GLU A 143 -11.30 3.05 -3.05
N LEU A 144 -11.43 3.49 -1.78
CA LEU A 144 -10.51 3.13 -0.71
C LEU A 144 -10.46 1.60 -0.51
N VAL A 145 -11.61 0.97 -0.33
CA VAL A 145 -11.72 -0.49 -0.17
C VAL A 145 -11.20 -1.24 -1.40
N ALA A 146 -11.54 -0.77 -2.60
CA ALA A 146 -11.10 -1.39 -3.85
C ALA A 146 -9.58 -1.30 -4.02
N THR A 147 -8.99 -0.15 -3.68
CA THR A 147 -7.54 0.07 -3.71
C THR A 147 -6.83 -0.86 -2.73
N ASP A 148 -7.31 -0.94 -1.49
CA ASP A 148 -6.73 -1.82 -0.47
C ASP A 148 -6.78 -3.30 -0.89
N ASN A 149 -7.94 -3.76 -1.37
CA ASN A 149 -8.09 -5.11 -1.90
C ASN A 149 -7.20 -5.39 -3.12
N ALA A 150 -7.01 -4.40 -4.00
CA ALA A 150 -6.14 -4.54 -5.16
C ALA A 150 -4.66 -4.64 -4.75
N ILE A 151 -4.24 -3.90 -3.73
CA ILE A 151 -2.89 -3.98 -3.15
C ILE A 151 -2.67 -5.35 -2.53
N ALA A 152 -3.63 -5.84 -1.73
CA ALA A 152 -3.55 -7.15 -1.09
C ALA A 152 -3.41 -8.33 -2.09
N ARG A 153 -3.82 -8.15 -3.35
CA ARG A 153 -3.64 -9.15 -4.42
C ARG A 153 -2.29 -9.05 -5.16
N LYS A 154 -1.59 -7.91 -5.05
CA LYS A 154 -0.29 -7.67 -5.69
C LYS A 154 0.88 -8.13 -4.81
N LEU A 155 0.66 -8.22 -3.50
CA LEU A 155 1.60 -8.73 -2.51
C LEU A 155 1.42 -10.24 -2.31
#